data_AF-A0AAX4HYZ1-F1
#
_entry.id   AF-A0AAX4HYZ1-F1
#
_cell.length_a   1.000
_cell.length_b   1.000
_cell.length_c   1.000
_cell.angle_alpha   90.00
_cell.angle_beta   90.00
_cell.angle_gamma   90.00
#
_symmetry.space_group_name_H-M   'P 1'
#
loop_
_entity.id
_entity.type
_entity.pdbx_description
1 polymer ?
#
loop_
_entity_poly.entity_id
_entity_poly.type
_entity_poly.pdbx_seq_one_letter_code
_entity_poly.pdbx_strand_id
1 'polypeptide(L)'
;MPYMKVFSTYALTLSCYLGAGSDCVEVVANYDSDILQTWRLQKMLQLFGHLVEQLTSYSADSTLSTLEPLTPADRTQLWAWNRTVPKAADGCAHDVIDAQSRTNPDGTQHERSIRS
;
A
#
# COMPACT_ATOMS: atom_id res chain seq x y z
N MET A 1 29.98 10.71 16.96
CA MET A 1 30.17 11.56 15.77
C MET A 1 28.79 12.10 15.37
N PRO A 2 28.56 13.42 15.37
CA PRO A 2 27.23 13.97 15.12
C PRO A 2 26.91 13.89 13.62
N TYR A 3 25.69 13.46 13.32
CA TYR A 3 25.17 13.29 11.97
C TYR A 3 24.91 14.68 11.37
N MET A 4 25.84 15.20 10.56
CA MET A 4 25.57 16.41 9.78
C MET A 4 24.59 16.03 8.67
N LYS A 5 23.37 16.57 8.76
CA LYS A 5 22.36 16.52 7.69
C LYS A 5 22.98 17.15 6.44
N VAL A 6 23.44 16.32 5.51
CA VAL A 6 23.85 16.78 4.18
C VAL A 6 22.61 17.36 3.53
N PHE A 7 22.60 18.68 3.30
CA PHE A 7 21.54 19.37 2.57
C PHE A 7 21.49 18.80 1.15
N SER A 8 20.70 17.75 0.99
CA SER A 8 20.44 17.13 -0.29
C SER A 8 19.38 17.99 -0.96
N THR A 9 19.67 18.60 -2.11
CA THR A 9 18.69 19.41 -2.88
C THR A 9 17.44 18.60 -3.25
N TYR A 10 17.53 17.27 -3.22
CA TYR A 10 16.48 16.33 -3.56
C TYR A 10 16.10 15.47 -2.35
N ALA A 11 14.81 15.23 -2.16
CA ALA A 11 14.27 14.38 -1.10
C ALA A 11 14.68 12.90 -1.23
N LEU A 12 14.99 12.46 -2.45
CA LEU A 12 15.49 11.13 -2.80
C LEU A 12 16.45 11.24 -3.98
N THR A 13 17.58 10.56 -3.89
CA THR A 13 18.53 10.34 -4.98
C THR A 13 18.88 8.85 -5.05
N LEU A 14 18.80 8.27 -6.24
CA LEU A 14 19.21 6.89 -6.51
C LEU A 14 20.51 6.93 -7.31
N SER A 15 21.52 6.21 -6.84
CA SER A 15 22.79 6.01 -7.54
C SER A 15 22.92 4.54 -7.89
N CYS A 16 23.01 4.24 -9.19
CA CYS A 16 23.12 2.88 -9.70
C CYS A 16 24.54 2.63 -10.18
N TYR A 17 25.16 1.56 -9.70
CA TYR A 17 26.51 1.15 -10.08
C TYR A 17 26.43 -0.22 -10.74
N LEU A 18 27.06 -0.36 -11.91
CA LEU A 18 27.19 -1.64 -12.58
C LEU A 18 28.43 -2.36 -12.03
N GLY A 19 28.25 -3.57 -11.51
CA GLY A 19 29.37 -4.39 -11.03
C GLY A 19 30.30 -4.78 -12.18
N ALA A 20 31.60 -4.51 -12.05
CA ALA A 20 32.56 -4.91 -13.07
C ALA A 20 32.67 -6.44 -13.14
N GLY A 21 32.14 -7.03 -14.22
CA GLY A 21 32.22 -8.48 -14.47
C GLY A 21 31.12 -9.32 -13.83
N SER A 22 30.14 -8.70 -13.17
CA SER A 22 28.96 -9.35 -12.63
C SER A 22 27.71 -8.72 -13.24
N ASP A 23 26.72 -9.53 -13.62
CA ASP A 23 25.42 -9.08 -14.13
C ASP A 23 24.53 -8.57 -12.98
N CYS A 24 25.09 -7.70 -12.13
CA CYS A 24 24.42 -7.12 -10.99
C CYS A 24 24.52 -5.60 -11.02
N VAL A 25 23.42 -4.98 -10.62
CA VAL A 25 23.31 -3.54 -10.44
C VAL A 25 23.16 -3.27 -8.95
N GLU A 26 24.11 -2.54 -8.38
CA GLU A 26 24.00 -2.03 -7.02
C GLU A 26 23.24 -0.71 -7.05
N VAL A 27 22.19 -0.60 -6.23
CA VAL A 27 21.36 0.61 -6.14
C VAL A 27 21.50 1.19 -4.73
N VAL A 28 22.06 2.39 -4.64
CA VAL A 28 22.23 3.14 -3.39
C VAL A 28 21.20 4.27 -3.36
N ALA A 29 20.39 4.31 -2.30
CA ALA A 29 19.39 5.35 -2.10
C ALA A 29 19.82 6.31 -0.98
N ASN A 30 20.00 7.59 -1.32
CA ASN A 30 20.18 8.67 -0.36
C ASN A 30 18.86 9.46 -0.25
N TYR A 31 18.34 9.62 0.96
CA TYR A 31 17.02 10.22 1.18
C TYR A 31 16.96 11.01 2.48
N ASP A 32 16.05 11.98 2.52
CA ASP A 32 15.71 12.69 3.76
C ASP A 32 14.58 11.93 4.49
N SER A 33 14.88 11.36 5.66
CA SER A 33 13.92 10.60 6.46
C SER A 33 12.80 11.45 7.06
N ASP A 34 12.97 12.77 7.15
CA ASP A 34 11.92 13.69 7.60
C ASP A 34 10.85 13.89 6.53
N ILE A 35 11.20 13.67 5.26
CA ILE A 35 10.31 13.82 4.10
C ILE A 35 9.78 12.45 3.64
N LEU A 36 10.67 11.45 3.59
CA LEU A 36 10.36 10.11 3.10
C LEU A 36 10.65 9.06 4.18
N GLN A 37 9.60 8.46 4.71
CA GLN A 37 9.72 7.40 5.71
C GLN A 37 10.46 6.17 5.13
N THR A 38 11.34 5.57 5.93
CA THR A 38 12.19 4.44 5.52
C THR A 38 11.39 3.27 4.94
N TRP A 39 10.27 2.90 5.57
CA TRP A 39 9.43 1.79 5.08
C TRP A 39 8.88 2.08 3.68
N ARG A 40 8.59 3.34 3.37
CA ARG A 40 8.08 3.77 2.07
C ARG A 40 9.19 3.74 1.02
N LEU A 41 10.40 4.17 1.37
CA LEU A 41 11.56 4.02 0.49
C LEU A 41 11.85 2.55 0.19
N GLN A 42 11.79 1.66 1.19
CA GLN A 42 12.00 0.22 0.98
C GLN A 42 11.00 -0.34 -0.04
N LYS A 43 9.72 0.05 0.06
CA LYS A 43 8.70 -0.31 -0.93
C LYS A 43 9.00 0.24 -2.32
N MET A 44 9.43 1.50 -2.42
CA MET A 44 9.82 2.10 -3.70
C MET A 44 11.01 1.38 -4.34
N LEU A 45 12.01 0.96 -3.56
CA LEU A 45 13.16 0.21 -4.07
C LEU A 45 12.79 -1.21 -4.52
N GLN A 46 11.90 -1.88 -3.78
CA GLN A 46 11.33 -3.17 -4.19
C GLN A 46 10.59 -3.06 -5.52
N LEU A 47 9.75 -2.03 -5.68
CA LEU A 47 9.05 -1.77 -6.92
C LEU A 47 10.02 -1.43 -8.06
N PHE A 48 11.01 -0.59 -7.80
CA PHE A 48 12.02 -0.22 -8.79
C PHE A 48 12.74 -1.46 -9.33
N GLY A 49 13.25 -2.33 -8.45
CA GLY A 49 13.88 -3.59 -8.86
C GLY A 49 12.95 -4.47 -9.68
N HIS A 50 11.70 -4.63 -9.22
CA HIS A 50 10.71 -5.44 -9.92
C HIS A 50 10.40 -4.94 -11.34
N LEU A 51 10.28 -3.62 -11.52
CA LEU A 51 10.02 -3.03 -12.82
C LEU A 51 11.24 -3.14 -13.74
N VAL A 52 12.45 -2.97 -13.21
CA VAL A 52 13.69 -3.17 -13.99
C VAL A 52 13.79 -4.61 -14.49
N GLU A 53 13.53 -5.60 -13.63
CA GLU A 53 13.51 -7.01 -14.02
C GLU A 53 12.48 -7.29 -15.14
N GLN A 54 11.26 -6.76 -15.00
CA GLN A 54 10.23 -6.90 -16.04
C GLN A 54 10.64 -6.25 -17.36
N LEU A 55 11.19 -5.03 -17.31
CA LEU A 55 11.68 -4.32 -18.50
C LEU A 55 12.78 -5.09 -19.23
N THR A 56 13.66 -5.78 -18.51
CA THR A 56 14.71 -6.61 -19.12
C THR A 56 14.20 -7.95 -19.65
N SER A 57 13.06 -8.44 -19.13
CA SER A 57 12.50 -9.75 -19.49
C SER A 57 11.49 -9.68 -20.64
N TYR A 58 10.89 -8.51 -20.88
CA TYR A 58 9.89 -8.33 -21.93
C TYR A 58 10.50 -8.02 -23.29
N SER A 59 9.76 -8.38 -24.35
CA SER A 59 10.17 -8.07 -25.73
C SER A 59 10.08 -6.57 -25.99
N ALA A 60 10.85 -6.08 -26.95
CA ALA A 60 10.85 -4.66 -27.36
C ALA A 60 9.47 -4.13 -27.80
N ASP A 61 8.55 -5.02 -28.19
CA ASP A 61 7.19 -4.69 -28.61
C ASP A 61 6.20 -4.57 -27.43
N SER A 62 6.64 -4.88 -26.21
CA SER A 62 5.81 -4.77 -25.01
C SER A 62 5.66 -3.32 -24.58
N THR A 63 4.44 -2.91 -24.22
CA THR A 63 4.16 -1.54 -23.80
C THR A 63 4.37 -1.38 -22.30
N LEU A 64 4.65 -0.16 -21.83
CA LEU A 64 4.74 0.11 -20.39
C LEU A 64 3.46 -0.26 -19.61
N SER A 65 2.31 -0.28 -20.29
CA SER A 65 1.03 -0.68 -19.69
C SER A 65 0.93 -2.17 -19.35
N THR A 66 1.83 -3.02 -19.88
CA THR A 66 1.85 -4.45 -19.54
C THR A 66 2.70 -4.74 -18.31
N LEU A 67 3.42 -3.75 -17.77
CA LEU A 67 4.16 -3.91 -16.53
C LEU A 67 3.19 -4.06 -15.37
N GLU A 68 3.40 -5.07 -14.53
CA GLU A 68 2.66 -5.26 -13.29
C GLU A 68 3.34 -4.43 -12.19
N PRO A 69 2.71 -3.33 -11.72
CA PRO A 69 3.30 -2.50 -10.68
C PRO A 69 3.15 -3.13 -9.28
N LEU A 70 2.39 -4.22 -9.15
CA LEU A 70 2.22 -4.89 -7.86
C LEU A 70 3.36 -5.87 -7.61
N THR A 71 4.26 -5.54 -6.69
CA THR A 71 5.34 -6.45 -6.31
C THR A 71 4.80 -7.70 -5.60
N PRO A 72 5.53 -8.84 -5.61
CA PRO A 72 5.15 -10.02 -4.83
C PRO A 72 4.97 -9.75 -3.33
N ALA A 73 5.77 -8.82 -2.78
CA ALA A 73 5.68 -8.40 -1.39
C ALA A 73 4.37 -7.61 -1.13
N ASP A 74 3.99 -6.72 -2.05
CA ASP A 74 2.73 -5.98 -1.96
C ASP A 74 1.53 -6.90 -2.07
N ARG A 75 1.58 -7.88 -2.98
CA ARG A 75 0.52 -8.89 -3.12
C ARG A 75 0.32 -9.67 -1.82
N THR A 76 1.40 -10.09 -1.19
CA THR A 76 1.35 -10.79 0.11
C THR A 76 0.72 -9.91 1.19
N GLN A 77 1.08 -8.62 1.23
CA GLN A 77 0.54 -7.67 2.18
C GLN A 77 -0.95 -7.39 1.95
N LEU A 78 -1.38 -7.24 0.69
CA LEU A 78 -2.80 -7.08 0.34
C LEU A 78 -3.63 -8.29 0.78
N TRP A 79 -3.11 -9.51 0.58
CA TRP A 79 -3.78 -10.72 1.06
C TRP A 79 -3.85 -10.77 2.59
N ALA A 80 -2.80 -10.33 3.29
CA ALA A 80 -2.82 -10.26 4.74
C ALA A 80 -3.90 -9.28 5.25
N TRP A 81 -4.06 -8.12 4.59
CA TRP A 81 -5.10 -7.15 4.94
C TRP A 81 -6.52 -7.66 4.67
N ASN A 82 -6.73 -8.38 3.57
CA ASN A 82 -8.03 -8.97 3.21
C ASN A 82 -8.30 -10.32 3.87
N ARG A 83 -7.43 -10.77 4.78
CA ARG A 83 -7.51 -12.11 5.37
C ARG A 83 -8.78 -12.34 6.18
N THR A 84 -9.32 -11.29 6.79
CA THR A 84 -10.51 -11.39 7.64
C THR A 84 -11.74 -11.08 6.83
N VAL A 85 -12.45 -12.12 6.39
CA VAL A 85 -13.80 -11.98 5.84
C VAL A 85 -14.78 -12.08 7.00
N PRO A 86 -15.59 -11.03 7.27
CA PRO A 86 -16.62 -11.11 8.30
C PRO A 86 -17.59 -12.26 8.00
N LYS A 87 -18.01 -12.99 9.04
CA LYS A 87 -19.06 -13.99 8.88
C LYS A 87 -20.30 -13.29 8.35
N ALA A 88 -20.89 -13.83 7.29
CA ALA A 88 -22.19 -13.35 6.81
C ALA A 88 -23.20 -13.42 7.96
N ALA A 89 -23.98 -12.36 8.15
CA ALA A 89 -25.06 -12.37 9.12
C ALA A 89 -26.12 -13.36 8.65
N ASP A 90 -26.46 -14.34 9.50
CA ASP A 90 -27.59 -15.22 9.28
C ASP A 90 -28.86 -14.44 9.67
N GLY A 91 -29.55 -13.88 8.68
CA GLY A 91 -30.77 -13.10 8.88
C GLY A 91 -30.83 -11.87 7.97
N CYS A 92 -32.04 -11.42 7.67
CA CYS A 92 -32.21 -10.17 6.95
C CYS A 92 -32.04 -8.99 7.92
N ALA A 93 -31.70 -7.81 7.39
CA ALA A 93 -31.56 -6.60 8.22
C ALA A 93 -32.82 -6.32 9.07
N HIS A 94 -34.00 -6.70 8.58
CA HIS A 94 -35.26 -6.58 9.33
C HIS A 94 -35.33 -7.48 10.55
N ASP A 95 -34.75 -8.68 10.54
CA ASP A 95 -34.73 -9.57 11.70
C ASP A 95 -33.91 -8.98 12.85
N VAL A 96 -32.82 -8.28 12.51
CA VAL A 96 -31.96 -7.58 13.47
C VAL A 96 -32.66 -6.36 14.07
N ILE A 97 -33.39 -5.60 13.23
CA ILE A 97 -34.16 -4.43 13.67
C ILE A 97 -35.35 -4.86 14.56
N ASP A 98 -36.05 -5.92 14.17
CA ASP A 98 -37.16 -6.48 14.94
C ASP A 98 -36.69 -7.04 16.27
N ALA A 99 -35.57 -7.77 16.30
CA ALA A 99 -34.97 -8.25 17.55
C ALA A 99 -34.57 -7.09 18.47
N GLN A 100 -33.96 -6.03 17.92
CA GLN A 100 -33.53 -4.86 18.69
C GLN A 100 -34.71 -4.03 19.24
N SER A 101 -35.80 -3.90 18.48
CA SER A 101 -37.02 -3.22 18.95
C SER A 101 -37.69 -3.98 20.09
N ARG A 102 -37.60 -5.32 20.11
CA ARG A 102 -38.15 -6.16 21.17
C ARG A 102 -37.28 -6.16 22.43
N THR A 103 -35.95 -6.07 22.31
CA THR A 103 -35.03 -6.05 23.45
C THR A 103 -34.87 -4.68 24.09
N ASN A 104 -35.16 -3.60 23.36
CA ASN A 104 -35.16 -2.23 23.89
C ASN A 104 -36.42 -1.44 23.48
N PRO A 105 -37.60 -1.79 24.03
CA PRO A 105 -38.88 -1.18 23.65
C PRO A 105 -38.99 0.31 24.00
N ASP A 106 -38.17 0.81 24.94
CA ASP A 106 -38.09 2.23 25.33
C ASP A 106 -36.99 3.01 24.60
N GLY A 107 -36.36 2.41 23.58
CA GLY A 107 -35.44 3.11 22.71
C GLY A 107 -36.18 4.16 21.89
N THR A 108 -36.37 5.35 22.48
CA THR A 108 -37.02 6.52 21.88
C THR A 108 -36.59 6.65 20.42
N GLN A 109 -37.54 6.35 19.53
CA GLN A 109 -37.46 6.75 18.13
C GLN A 109 -37.36 8.27 18.15
N HIS A 110 -36.13 8.78 17.98
CA HIS A 110 -35.91 10.20 17.72
C HIS A 110 -36.40 10.50 16.29
N GLU A 111 -37.71 10.38 16.05
CA GLU A 111 -38.38 11.17 15.03
C GLU A 111 -38.33 12.62 15.51
N ARG A 112 -37.20 13.28 15.25
CA ARG A 112 -37.21 14.74 15.18
C ARG A 112 -38.13 15.09 14.02
N SER A 113 -39.38 15.34 14.37
CA SER A 113 -40.35 16.08 13.59
C SER A 113 -39.69 17.37 13.08
N ILE A 114 -39.21 17.32 11.84
CA ILE A 114 -39.00 18.53 11.03
C ILE A 114 -40.31 18.75 10.29
N ARG A 115 -41.26 19.34 11.00
CA ARG A 115 -42.27 20.21 10.41
C ARG A 115 -42.31 21.50 11.22
N SER A 116 -41.61 22.49 10.69
CA SER A 116 -42.04 23.88 10.65
C SER A 116 -41.55 24.48 9.36
#